data_AF-A0A5C1DFN8-F1
#
_entry.id   AF-A0A5C1DFN8-F1
#
_cell.length_a   1.000
_cell.length_b   1.000
_cell.length_c   1.000
_cell.angle_alpha   90.00
_cell.angle_beta   90.00
_cell.angle_gamma   90.00
#
_symmetry.space_group_name_H-M   'P 1'
#
loop_
_entity.id
_entity.type
_entity.pdbx_description
1 polymer ?
#
loop_
_entity_poly.entity_id
_entity_poly.type
_entity_poly.pdbx_seq_one_letter_code
_entity_poly.pdbx_strand_id
1 'polypeptide(L)'
;MLVILKYWREILLALAIAALVALGWEARAVMAERDAADARAAQAQQLANQVQAARAAEHAKAASEAAASAQYQKGLEDGKQDLAAAVDRLRANLRLRDQQLARAGHLPATTAGAGRRDASPPADFLAAHGEDALRLAGEADDVVKQLSACQVILQADRQLPLYSKTKKAPMGLF
;
A
#
# COMPACT_ATOMS: atom_id res chain seq x y z
N MET A 1 -64.53 5.62 -62.55
CA MET A 1 -64.58 6.94 -61.87
C MET A 1 -65.59 6.99 -60.71
N LEU A 2 -66.76 6.35 -60.78
CA LEU A 2 -67.78 6.30 -59.69
C LEU A 2 -67.37 5.52 -58.43
N VAL A 3 -66.48 4.53 -58.54
CA VAL A 3 -66.01 3.72 -57.39
C VAL A 3 -65.16 4.55 -56.41
N ILE A 4 -64.37 5.50 -56.94
CA ILE A 4 -63.52 6.40 -56.14
C ILE A 4 -64.36 7.39 -55.32
N LEU A 5 -65.47 7.93 -55.88
CA LEU A 5 -66.38 8.78 -55.12
C LEU A 5 -67.11 8.02 -54.00
N LYS A 6 -67.42 6.73 -54.21
CA LYS A 6 -68.19 5.92 -53.25
C LYS A 6 -67.37 5.46 -52.05
N TYR A 7 -66.05 5.25 -52.22
CA TYR A 7 -65.14 4.82 -51.15
C TYR A 7 -64.20 5.92 -50.64
N TRP A 8 -64.44 7.19 -51.01
CA TRP A 8 -63.58 8.32 -50.63
C TRP A 8 -63.33 8.43 -49.11
N ARG A 9 -64.35 8.11 -48.30
CA ARG A 9 -64.28 8.17 -46.84
C ARG A 9 -63.37 7.07 -46.27
N GLU A 10 -63.41 5.88 -46.86
CA GLU A 10 -62.54 4.76 -46.47
C GLU A 10 -61.08 5.03 -46.87
N ILE A 11 -60.87 5.67 -48.03
CA ILE A 11 -59.54 6.11 -48.47
C ILE A 11 -58.96 7.14 -47.50
N LEU A 12 -59.76 8.14 -47.07
CA LEU A 12 -59.32 9.12 -46.08
C LEU A 12 -58.98 8.49 -44.72
N LEU A 13 -59.79 7.52 -44.26
CA LEU A 13 -59.52 6.80 -43.02
C LEU A 13 -58.22 5.98 -43.12
N ALA A 14 -58.02 5.26 -44.22
CA ALA A 14 -56.79 4.51 -44.44
C ALA A 14 -55.56 5.43 -44.46
N LEU A 15 -55.67 6.61 -45.10
CA LEU A 15 -54.59 7.59 -45.18
C LEU A 15 -54.31 8.22 -43.80
N ALA A 16 -55.35 8.50 -43.01
CA ALA A 16 -55.20 8.98 -41.64
C ALA A 16 -54.53 7.93 -40.73
N ILE A 17 -54.90 6.66 -40.84
CA ILE A 17 -54.25 5.57 -40.10
C ILE A 17 -52.78 5.43 -40.53
N ALA A 18 -52.49 5.46 -41.83
CA ALA A 18 -51.13 5.40 -42.34
C ALA A 18 -50.27 6.57 -41.82
N ALA A 19 -50.82 7.78 -41.77
CA ALA A 19 -50.14 8.95 -41.23
C ALA A 19 -49.84 8.81 -39.72
N LEU A 20 -50.78 8.28 -38.94
CA LEU A 20 -50.58 8.02 -37.50
C LEU A 20 -49.52 6.94 -37.25
N VAL A 21 -49.49 5.89 -38.08
CA VAL A 21 -48.45 4.85 -37.99
C VAL A 21 -47.08 5.42 -38.34
N ALA A 22 -46.97 6.23 -39.39
CA ALA A 22 -45.72 6.88 -39.77
C ALA A 22 -45.22 7.82 -38.67
N LEU A 23 -46.11 8.65 -38.10
CA LEU A 23 -45.79 9.53 -36.97
C LEU A 23 -45.35 8.75 -35.73
N GLY A 24 -46.00 7.63 -35.43
CA GLY A 24 -45.63 6.75 -34.32
C GLY A 24 -44.26 6.10 -34.51
N TRP A 25 -43.90 5.75 -35.74
CA TRP A 25 -42.58 5.18 -36.07
C TRP A 25 -41.46 6.19 -35.88
N GLU A 26 -41.61 7.40 -36.41
CA GLU A 26 -40.65 8.50 -36.25
C GLU A 26 -40.48 8.88 -34.77
N ALA A 27 -41.59 8.98 -34.03
CA ALA A 27 -41.53 9.24 -32.59
C ALA A 27 -40.77 8.15 -31.84
N ARG A 28 -40.97 6.87 -32.19
CA ARG A 28 -40.23 5.75 -31.59
C ARG A 28 -38.74 5.81 -31.92
N ALA A 29 -38.37 6.17 -33.15
CA ALA A 29 -36.98 6.31 -33.55
C ALA A 29 -36.27 7.42 -32.75
N VAL A 30 -36.90 8.59 -32.62
CA VAL A 30 -36.35 9.72 -31.84
C VAL A 30 -36.20 9.37 -30.36
N MET A 31 -37.17 8.65 -29.77
CA MET A 31 -37.06 8.20 -28.37
C MET A 31 -35.94 7.17 -28.20
N ALA A 32 -35.80 6.22 -29.13
CA ALA A 32 -34.72 5.25 -29.08
C ALA A 32 -33.32 5.89 -29.21
N GLU A 33 -33.17 6.94 -30.03
CA GLU A 33 -31.94 7.70 -30.12
C GLU A 33 -31.61 8.45 -28.84
N ARG A 34 -32.62 9.04 -28.18
CA ARG A 34 -32.46 9.70 -26.87
C ARG A 34 -32.06 8.71 -25.78
N ASP A 35 -32.76 7.59 -25.69
CA ASP A 35 -32.43 6.53 -24.72
C ASP A 35 -31.01 6.00 -24.93
N ALA A 36 -30.58 5.85 -26.18
CA ALA A 36 -29.22 5.45 -26.52
C ALA A 36 -28.19 6.53 -26.13
N ALA A 37 -28.51 7.81 -26.31
CA ALA A 37 -27.65 8.92 -25.89
C ALA A 37 -27.52 9.00 -24.35
N ASP A 38 -28.64 8.87 -23.63
CA ASP A 38 -28.67 8.86 -22.17
C ASP A 38 -27.93 7.65 -21.60
N ALA A 39 -28.09 6.47 -22.21
CA ALA A 39 -27.33 5.28 -21.84
C ALA A 39 -25.83 5.47 -22.03
N ARG A 40 -25.40 6.10 -23.14
CA ARG A 40 -23.98 6.42 -23.39
C ARG A 40 -23.46 7.45 -22.38
N ALA A 41 -24.25 8.47 -22.06
CA ALA A 41 -23.87 9.47 -21.06
C ALA A 41 -23.73 8.86 -19.66
N ALA A 42 -24.66 8.00 -19.26
CA ALA A 42 -24.59 7.27 -18.00
C ALA A 42 -23.35 6.35 -17.94
N GLN A 43 -23.06 5.63 -19.02
CA GLN A 43 -21.85 4.81 -19.12
C GLN A 43 -20.57 5.65 -19.04
N ALA A 44 -20.51 6.78 -19.75
CA ALA A 44 -19.37 7.70 -19.70
C ALA A 44 -19.15 8.25 -18.29
N GLN A 45 -20.21 8.59 -17.57
CA GLN A 45 -20.13 9.06 -16.20
C GLN A 45 -19.67 7.96 -15.24
N GLN A 46 -20.14 6.72 -15.43
CA GLN A 46 -19.66 5.57 -14.67
C GLN A 46 -18.17 5.32 -14.91
N LEU A 47 -17.72 5.37 -16.15
CA LEU A 47 -16.29 5.23 -16.50
C LEU A 47 -15.46 6.36 -15.90
N ALA A 48 -15.93 7.61 -15.95
CA ALA A 48 -15.24 8.75 -15.34
C ALA A 48 -15.09 8.55 -13.82
N ASN A 49 -16.14 8.10 -13.14
CA ASN A 49 -16.11 7.81 -11.71
C ASN A 49 -15.14 6.66 -11.38
N GLN A 50 -15.11 5.60 -12.19
CA GLN A 50 -14.17 4.49 -12.02
C GLN A 50 -12.72 4.94 -12.22
N VAL A 51 -12.44 5.75 -13.25
CA VAL A 51 -11.11 6.30 -13.50
C VAL A 51 -10.68 7.22 -12.36
N GLN A 52 -11.57 8.06 -11.86
CA GLN A 52 -11.27 8.95 -10.74
C GLN A 52 -10.99 8.18 -9.45
N ALA A 53 -11.77 7.12 -9.18
CA ALA A 53 -11.52 6.22 -8.06
C ALA A 53 -10.17 5.48 -8.20
N ALA A 54 -9.83 5.02 -9.41
CA ALA A 54 -8.54 4.39 -9.69
C ALA A 54 -7.37 5.36 -9.47
N ARG A 55 -7.46 6.59 -9.97
CA ARG A 55 -6.44 7.63 -9.72
C ARG A 55 -6.28 7.95 -8.23
N ALA A 56 -7.39 8.05 -7.49
CA ALA A 56 -7.34 8.29 -6.05
C ALA A 56 -6.60 7.14 -5.31
N ALA A 57 -6.85 5.89 -5.71
CA ALA A 57 -6.14 4.73 -5.20
C ALA A 57 -4.64 4.76 -5.56
N GLU A 58 -4.29 5.09 -6.80
CA GLU A 58 -2.89 5.24 -7.24
C GLU A 58 -2.17 6.34 -6.45
N HIS A 59 -2.79 7.49 -6.24
CA HIS A 59 -2.22 8.57 -5.43
C HIS A 59 -2.02 8.15 -3.97
N ALA A 60 -3.00 7.46 -3.38
CA ALA A 60 -2.87 6.93 -2.01
C ALA A 60 -1.72 5.92 -1.91
N LYS A 61 -1.57 5.03 -2.89
CA LYS A 61 -0.47 4.06 -2.96
C LYS A 61 0.87 4.77 -3.08
N ALA A 62 1.00 5.71 -4.01
CA ALA A 62 2.23 6.50 -4.20
C ALA A 62 2.61 7.28 -2.93
N ALA A 63 1.64 7.86 -2.23
CA ALA A 63 1.88 8.55 -0.97
C ALA A 63 2.37 7.59 0.13
N SER A 64 1.77 6.40 0.23
CA SER A 64 2.19 5.36 1.18
C SER A 64 3.61 4.86 0.87
N GLU A 65 3.93 4.63 -0.40
CA GLU A 65 5.26 4.18 -0.83
C GLU A 65 6.34 5.25 -0.56
N ALA A 66 6.01 6.53 -0.80
CA ALA A 66 6.89 7.64 -0.50
C ALA A 66 7.13 7.78 1.01
N ALA A 67 6.07 7.66 1.83
CA ALA A 67 6.18 7.71 3.28
C ALA A 67 7.02 6.54 3.84
N ALA A 68 6.79 5.32 3.35
CA ALA A 68 7.55 4.14 3.74
C ALA A 68 9.04 4.28 3.35
N SER A 69 9.32 4.79 2.14
CA SER A 69 10.70 5.04 1.69
C SER A 69 11.40 6.08 2.56
N ALA A 70 10.73 7.17 2.91
CA ALA A 70 11.28 8.22 3.77
C ALA A 70 11.57 7.70 5.18
N GLN A 71 10.66 6.91 5.75
CA GLN A 71 10.86 6.27 7.06
C GLN A 71 12.04 5.29 7.03
N TYR A 72 12.18 4.51 5.96
CA TYR A 72 13.29 3.58 5.79
C TYR A 72 14.64 4.31 5.69
N GLN A 73 14.73 5.36 4.86
CA GLN A 73 15.96 6.16 4.73
C GLN A 73 16.36 6.80 6.06
N LYS A 74 15.40 7.41 6.76
CA LYS A 74 15.65 7.98 8.09
C LYS A 74 16.11 6.90 9.08
N GLY A 75 15.45 5.75 9.09
CA GLY A 75 15.83 4.63 9.95
C GLY A 75 17.23 4.09 9.68
N LEU A 76 17.72 4.13 8.44
CA LEU A 76 19.10 3.79 8.10
C LEU A 76 20.10 4.83 8.61
N GLU A 77 19.79 6.12 8.49
CA GLU A 77 20.66 7.19 9.00
C GLU A 77 20.75 7.17 10.51
N ASP A 78 19.60 7.13 11.19
CA ASP A 78 19.52 7.05 12.66
C ASP A 78 20.21 5.78 13.18
N GLY A 79 19.98 4.63 12.52
CA GLY A 79 20.62 3.36 12.90
C GLY A 79 22.14 3.37 12.80
N LYS A 80 22.71 4.02 11.77
CA LYS A 80 24.17 4.18 11.64
C LYS A 80 24.74 5.06 12.76
N GLN A 81 24.04 6.13 13.12
CA GLN A 81 24.46 7.03 14.19
C GLN A 81 24.40 6.32 15.55
N ASP A 82 23.34 5.59 15.82
CA ASP A 82 23.16 4.82 17.06
C ASP A 82 24.22 3.73 17.21
N LEU A 83 24.51 2.99 16.14
CA LEU A 83 25.58 1.98 16.13
C LEU A 83 26.95 2.61 16.41
N ALA A 84 27.28 3.72 15.74
CA ALA A 84 28.54 4.42 15.97
C ALA A 84 28.66 4.91 17.43
N ALA A 85 27.60 5.51 17.96
CA ALA A 85 27.54 5.96 19.35
C ALA A 85 27.65 4.80 20.35
N ALA A 86 27.10 3.63 20.03
CA ALA A 86 27.19 2.43 20.88
C ALA A 86 28.61 1.84 20.87
N VAL A 87 29.26 1.78 19.71
CA VAL A 87 30.67 1.35 19.58
C VAL A 87 31.60 2.30 20.34
N ASP A 88 31.41 3.61 20.21
CA ASP A 88 32.22 4.59 20.93
C ASP A 88 32.06 4.49 22.45
N ARG A 89 30.82 4.28 22.93
CA ARG A 89 30.56 4.00 24.35
C ARG A 89 31.24 2.70 24.81
N LEU A 90 31.21 1.64 24.01
CA LEU A 90 31.90 0.39 24.32
C LEU A 90 33.41 0.62 24.46
N ARG A 91 34.03 1.30 23.49
CA ARG A 91 35.47 1.62 23.52
C ARG A 91 35.85 2.49 24.72
N ALA A 92 35.03 3.47 25.06
CA ALA A 92 35.25 4.32 26.24
C ALA A 92 35.23 3.48 27.53
N ASN A 93 34.27 2.56 27.66
CA ASN A 93 34.19 1.66 28.82
C ASN A 93 35.39 0.71 28.90
N LEU A 94 35.85 0.15 27.78
CA LEU A 94 37.05 -0.69 27.74
C LEU A 94 38.29 0.11 28.17
N ARG A 95 38.48 1.34 27.65
CA ARG A 95 39.60 2.21 28.07
C ARG A 95 39.57 2.54 29.56
N LEU A 96 38.39 2.85 30.12
CA LEU A 96 38.25 3.12 31.56
C LEU A 96 38.61 1.88 32.39
N ARG A 97 38.21 0.69 31.93
CA ARG A 97 38.55 -0.57 32.57
C ARG A 97 40.04 -0.87 32.52
N ASP A 98 40.69 -0.65 31.37
CA ASP A 98 42.14 -0.82 31.23
C ASP A 98 42.92 0.14 32.14
N GLN A 99 42.47 1.40 32.25
CA GLN A 99 43.06 2.36 33.17
C GLN A 99 42.88 1.96 34.64
N GLN A 100 41.73 1.39 35.02
CA GLN A 100 41.50 0.88 36.37
C GLN A 100 42.38 -0.33 36.68
N LEU A 101 42.53 -1.26 35.74
CA LEU A 101 43.42 -2.43 35.87
C LEU A 101 44.90 -2.01 35.97
N ALA A 102 45.34 -1.07 35.13
CA ALA A 102 46.69 -0.51 35.19
C ALA A 102 46.97 0.18 36.54
N ARG A 103 45.98 0.88 37.11
CA ARG A 103 46.09 1.53 38.43
C ARG A 103 46.06 0.54 39.59
N ALA A 104 45.38 -0.59 39.44
CA ALA A 104 45.34 -1.67 40.44
C ALA A 104 46.65 -2.48 40.49
N GLY A 105 47.43 -2.52 39.39
CA GLY A 105 48.74 -3.18 39.31
C GLY A 105 49.85 -2.54 40.15
N HIS A 106 49.58 -1.48 40.90
CA HIS A 106 50.52 -0.84 41.84
C HIS A 106 50.10 -1.01 43.32
N LEU A 107 49.08 -1.82 43.60
CA LEU A 107 48.71 -2.16 44.97
C LEU A 107 49.61 -3.32 45.45
N PRO A 108 50.27 -3.21 46.61
CA PRO A 108 51.00 -4.33 47.19
C PRO A 108 50.04 -5.51 47.38
N ALA A 109 50.50 -6.72 47.06
CA ALA A 109 49.72 -7.95 47.16
C ALA A 109 49.30 -8.20 48.62
N THR A 110 48.15 -7.65 49.03
CA THR A 110 47.51 -8.01 50.29
C THR A 110 46.79 -9.33 50.09
N THR A 111 47.34 -10.36 50.72
CA THR A 111 46.77 -11.68 50.93
C THR A 111 45.39 -11.61 51.59
N ALA A 112 44.34 -11.95 50.84
CA ALA A 112 43.05 -12.45 51.32
C ALA A 112 42.36 -13.06 50.10
N GLY A 113 41.86 -14.28 50.04
CA GLY A 113 41.31 -15.20 51.01
C GLY A 113 40.35 -16.08 50.19
N ALA A 114 40.23 -17.35 50.55
CA ALA A 114 39.57 -18.38 49.74
C ALA A 114 38.15 -18.00 49.25
N GLY A 115 37.99 -17.99 47.93
CA GLY A 115 36.72 -17.69 47.26
C GLY A 115 36.88 -17.74 45.74
N ARG A 116 37.65 -18.73 45.24
CA ARG A 116 37.89 -18.93 43.81
C ARG A 116 36.60 -19.41 43.17
N ARG A 117 35.73 -18.49 42.74
CA ARG A 117 34.85 -18.75 41.59
C ARG A 117 35.79 -19.09 40.44
N ASP A 118 35.52 -20.19 39.73
CA ASP A 118 36.32 -20.64 38.59
C ASP A 118 36.71 -19.45 37.72
N ALA A 119 37.98 -19.06 37.83
CA ALA A 119 38.56 -17.94 37.14
C ALA A 119 38.95 -18.40 35.74
N SER A 120 37.97 -18.84 34.94
CA SER A 120 38.05 -18.58 33.52
C SER A 120 37.72 -17.10 33.36
N PRO A 121 38.59 -16.26 32.79
CA PRO A 121 38.35 -14.82 32.76
C PRO A 121 37.01 -14.55 32.07
N PRO A 122 35.98 -14.02 32.77
CA PRO A 122 34.75 -13.57 32.12
C PRO A 122 34.98 -12.30 31.29
N ALA A 123 36.24 -11.85 31.21
CA ALA A 123 36.63 -10.50 30.84
C ALA A 123 36.89 -10.32 29.34
N ASP A 124 37.18 -11.38 28.60
CA ASP A 124 37.68 -11.22 27.23
C ASP A 124 36.59 -11.25 26.17
N PHE A 125 35.39 -11.78 26.44
CA PHE A 125 34.36 -11.89 25.40
C PHE A 125 33.90 -10.53 24.86
N LEU A 126 33.66 -9.55 25.75
CA LEU A 126 33.26 -8.20 25.34
C LEU A 126 34.40 -7.43 24.66
N ALA A 127 35.65 -7.67 25.07
CA ALA A 127 36.82 -7.06 24.44
C ALA A 127 37.13 -7.68 23.08
N ALA A 128 36.94 -9.00 22.93
CA ALA A 128 37.21 -9.76 21.72
C ALA A 128 36.07 -9.70 20.69
N HIS A 129 34.82 -9.61 21.14
CA HIS A 129 33.63 -9.78 20.29
C HIS A 129 32.54 -8.72 20.48
N GLY A 130 32.73 -7.74 21.38
CA GLY A 130 31.69 -6.74 21.68
C GLY A 130 31.33 -5.84 20.49
N GLU A 131 32.32 -5.45 19.69
CA GLU A 131 32.09 -4.67 18.46
C GLU A 131 31.38 -5.51 17.39
N ASP A 132 31.76 -6.78 17.23
CA ASP A 132 31.12 -7.71 16.29
C ASP A 132 29.67 -8.00 16.69
N ALA A 133 29.40 -8.18 17.98
CA ALA A 133 28.05 -8.38 18.51
C ALA A 133 27.17 -7.14 18.30
N LEU A 134 27.71 -5.94 18.47
CA LEU A 134 27.01 -4.68 18.17
C LEU A 134 26.72 -4.53 16.68
N ARG A 135 27.66 -4.92 15.82
CA ARG A 135 27.50 -4.87 14.37
C ARG A 135 26.44 -5.86 13.88
N LEU A 136 26.45 -7.09 14.41
CA LEU A 136 25.44 -8.10 14.13
C LEU A 136 24.04 -7.65 14.60
N ALA A 137 23.95 -7.00 15.75
CA ALA A 137 22.69 -6.41 16.23
C ALA A 137 22.20 -5.30 15.28
N GLY A 138 23.10 -4.43 14.80
CA GLY A 138 22.77 -3.41 13.78
C GLY A 138 22.27 -4.01 12.47
N GLU A 139 22.91 -5.08 11.97
CA GLU A 139 22.46 -5.81 10.78
C GLU A 139 21.08 -6.45 10.98
N ALA A 140 20.82 -7.01 12.16
CA ALA A 140 19.51 -7.56 12.50
C ALA A 140 18.41 -6.48 12.52
N ASP A 141 18.70 -5.31 13.10
CA ASP A 141 17.79 -4.16 13.10
C ASP A 141 17.49 -3.66 11.69
N ASP A 142 18.50 -3.63 10.80
CA ASP A 142 18.31 -3.25 9.40
C ASP A 142 17.39 -4.23 8.66
N VAL A 143 17.51 -5.55 8.90
CA VAL A 143 16.59 -6.56 8.36
C VAL A 143 15.16 -6.35 8.89
N VAL A 144 14.99 -6.07 10.18
CA VAL A 144 13.68 -5.78 10.77
C VAL A 144 13.06 -4.53 10.13
N LYS A 145 13.83 -3.46 9.94
CA LYS A 145 13.38 -2.25 9.23
C LYS A 145 12.94 -2.57 7.81
N GLN A 146 13.73 -3.34 7.06
CA GLN A 146 13.37 -3.75 5.70
C GLN A 146 12.07 -4.57 5.67
N LEU A 147 11.93 -5.55 6.57
CA LEU A 147 10.72 -6.36 6.68
C LEU A 147 9.49 -5.50 7.04
N SER A 148 9.65 -4.53 7.95
CA SER A 148 8.57 -3.62 8.33
C SER A 148 8.12 -2.75 7.15
N ALA A 149 9.05 -2.24 6.34
CA ALA A 149 8.74 -1.46 5.15
C ALA A 149 7.96 -2.31 4.12
N CYS A 150 8.37 -3.56 3.89
CA CYS A 150 7.63 -4.51 3.05
C CYS A 150 6.21 -4.79 3.60
N GLN A 151 6.05 -4.93 4.92
CA GLN A 151 4.74 -5.15 5.54
C GLN A 151 3.81 -3.94 5.37
N VAL A 152 4.32 -2.72 5.48
CA VAL A 152 3.53 -1.50 5.23
C VAL A 152 3.01 -1.48 3.79
N ILE A 153 3.87 -1.81 2.81
CA ILE A 153 3.48 -1.88 1.40
C ILE A 153 2.40 -2.96 1.18
N LEU A 154 2.57 -4.16 1.77
CA LEU A 154 1.59 -5.23 1.67
C LEU A 154 0.25 -4.90 2.35
N GLN A 155 0.27 -4.16 3.46
CA GLN A 155 -0.94 -3.70 4.12
C GLN A 155 -1.68 -2.65 3.27
N ALA A 156 -0.95 -1.70 2.69
CA ALA A 156 -1.52 -0.71 1.78
C ALA A 156 -2.14 -1.38 0.55
N ASP A 157 -1.49 -2.40 -0.02
CA ASP A 157 -2.01 -3.16 -1.17
C ASP A 157 -3.30 -3.93 -0.80
N ARG A 158 -3.38 -4.50 0.40
CA ARG A 158 -4.58 -5.22 0.89
C ARG A 158 -5.76 -4.32 1.25
N GLN A 159 -5.49 -3.08 1.65
CA GLN A 159 -6.54 -2.12 1.99
C GLN A 159 -7.19 -1.49 0.74
N LEU A 160 -6.54 -1.60 -0.42
CA LEU A 160 -7.16 -1.22 -1.68
C LEU A 160 -8.20 -2.28 -2.09
N PRO A 161 -9.49 -1.92 -2.22
CA PRO A 161 -10.54 -2.84 -2.61
C PRO A 161 -10.49 -3.09 -4.13
N LEU A 162 -9.41 -3.70 -4.64
CA LEU A 162 -9.28 -4.02 -6.08
C LEU A 162 -9.71 -5.44 -6.44
N TYR A 163 -10.27 -6.22 -5.51
CA TYR A 163 -10.82 -7.54 -5.84
C TYR A 163 -11.91 -8.01 -4.86
N SER A 164 -13.03 -7.30 -4.78
CA SER A 164 -14.25 -7.92 -4.26
C SER A 164 -15.46 -7.42 -5.05
N LYS A 165 -16.21 -8.36 -5.62
CA LYS A 165 -17.49 -8.21 -6.35
C LYS A 165 -17.44 -8.00 -7.87
N THR A 166 -16.93 -9.01 -8.58
CA THR A 166 -17.50 -9.43 -9.89
C THR A 166 -17.94 -10.90 -9.86
N LYS A 167 -18.48 -11.38 -8.73
CA LYS A 167 -19.28 -12.62 -8.70
C LYS A 167 -20.76 -12.28 -8.50
N LYS A 168 -21.57 -12.81 -9.41
CA LYS A 168 -23.03 -12.69 -9.59
C LYS A 168 -23.52 -11.43 -10.30
N ALA A 169 -23.35 -11.42 -11.63
CA ALA A 169 -24.49 -11.03 -12.46
C ALA A 169 -25.54 -12.15 -12.35
N PRO A 170 -26.80 -11.88 -11.97
CA PRO A 170 -27.86 -12.84 -12.17
C PRO A 170 -28.06 -12.99 -13.67
N MET A 171 -27.80 -14.18 -14.20
CA MET A 171 -28.41 -14.63 -15.45
C MET A 171 -29.92 -14.65 -15.22
N GLY A 172 -30.57 -13.53 -15.51
CA GLY A 172 -32.00 -13.47 -15.74
C GLY A 172 -32.28 -14.11 -17.10
N LEU A 173 -32.54 -15.43 -17.09
CA LEU A 173 -33.55 -15.96 -17.99
C LEU A 173 -34.86 -15.30 -17.58
N PHE A 174 -35.47 -14.51 -18.47
CA PHE A 174 -36.90 -14.54 -18.82
C PHE A 174 -37.10 -13.60 -20.02
#